data_AF-E7RZ20-F1
#
_entry.id   AF-E7RZ20-F1
#
_cell.length_a   1.000
_cell.length_b   1.000
_cell.length_c   1.000
_cell.angle_alpha   90.00
_cell.angle_beta   90.00
_cell.angle_gamma   90.00
#
_symmetry.space_group_name_H-M   'P 1'
#
loop_
_entity.id
_entity.type
_entity.pdbx_description
1 polymer ?
#
loop_
_entity_poly.entity_id
_entity_poly.type
_entity_poly.pdbx_seq_one_letter_code
_entity_poly.pdbx_strand_id
1 'polypeptide(L)'
;MNAIAHRVVIGYGSESGNARALAQQLAADPALQPFSPQVLTLNEISPGMLQDGNPLFIISSQFGDGEPPSNAEAFLALIQKTDSLAGLRYAIFGLGDTAYPHFCGFTRQLDELLQARGATALINRVDADSNFQQFFAQWLPVVGKVLNGDAEAGKALHLQVRAYGAGSAYEAKLLERRALSTSRPAAYHLRLDTTDSGMVWRAGDTVYVMAENDPQLLGALAKYYGSFDATALLRHKELRQISKGVLRDLGKLTSSEELKELLKFKNRKALEEYLWGADILDILQDFCSPQSVPLAELAKLLSPCLIRAYSIASHGAAGHIDLCVREVDYERKGRRHRGTATRFLLTHEGPFRIYCRSNPGFHLAGSADTPLILIGTGTGIAPLMGLLREMQASGVKRENCLIFGEKRRAEDFLYQEELEAIQQEGVLGELITAFSRDGAEKYYVQNAIADHAERLRPMLEKGAHVYVCGNKAHLEEAVAQAFDTLMANSDRLPANDRWWKLMQREGRVHLELY
;
A
#
# COMPACT_ATOMS: atom_id res chain seq x y z
N MET A 1 -10.55 55.50 2.86
CA MET A 1 -10.87 54.41 3.79
C MET A 1 -9.58 53.63 4.01
N ASN A 2 -8.95 53.78 5.17
CA ASN A 2 -7.70 53.10 5.52
C ASN A 2 -7.98 51.61 5.71
N ALA A 3 -7.70 50.79 4.69
CA ALA A 3 -7.59 49.35 4.90
C ALA A 3 -6.33 49.11 5.73
N ILE A 4 -6.50 48.76 7.00
CA ILE A 4 -5.40 48.27 7.83
C ILE A 4 -4.86 47.02 7.11
N ALA A 5 -3.62 47.09 6.62
CA ALA A 5 -2.95 45.95 6.00
C ALA A 5 -2.80 44.86 7.07
N HIS A 6 -3.68 43.84 7.04
CA HIS A 6 -3.57 42.70 7.93
C HIS A 6 -2.28 41.93 7.60
N ARG A 7 -1.43 41.74 8.61
CA ARG A 7 -0.25 40.88 8.48
C ARG A 7 -0.71 39.42 8.49
N VAL A 8 -0.02 38.57 7.74
CA VAL A 8 -0.24 37.12 7.79
C VAL A 8 0.87 36.47 8.61
N VAL A 9 0.50 35.67 9.62
CA VAL A 9 1.45 34.85 10.39
C VAL A 9 1.38 33.42 9.87
N ILE A 10 2.54 32.82 9.61
CA ILE A 10 2.68 31.43 9.17
C ILE A 10 3.49 30.69 10.23
N GLY A 11 2.81 29.85 11.01
CA GLY A 11 3.42 28.99 12.03
C GLY A 11 3.74 27.61 11.47
N TYR A 12 4.91 27.05 11.77
CA TYR A 12 5.22 25.67 11.41
C TYR A 12 5.71 24.79 12.56
N GLY A 13 5.27 23.52 12.55
CA GLY A 13 5.76 22.44 13.40
C GLY A 13 6.44 21.37 12.54
N SER A 14 7.73 21.09 12.74
CA SER A 14 8.47 20.17 11.86
C SER A 14 9.68 19.54 12.53
N GLU A 15 9.78 18.21 12.48
CA GLU A 15 10.98 17.46 12.85
C GLU A 15 11.93 17.27 11.66
N SER A 16 11.40 16.81 10.51
CA SER A 16 12.19 16.48 9.32
C SER A 16 12.35 17.63 8.31
N GLY A 17 11.73 18.79 8.58
CA GLY A 17 11.83 19.98 7.73
C GLY A 17 10.77 20.13 6.63
N ASN A 18 9.93 19.10 6.37
CA ASN A 18 8.90 19.16 5.32
C ASN A 18 7.90 20.31 5.53
N ALA A 19 7.33 20.42 6.75
CA ALA A 19 6.39 21.48 7.08
C ALA A 19 7.04 22.87 7.06
N ARG A 20 8.33 22.97 7.45
CA ARG A 20 9.11 24.20 7.32
C ARG A 20 9.26 24.63 5.86
N ALA A 21 9.58 23.70 4.98
CA ALA A 21 9.74 23.99 3.55
C ALA A 21 8.44 24.51 2.93
N LEU A 22 7.29 23.89 3.25
CA LEU A 22 5.98 24.36 2.80
C LEU A 22 5.63 25.74 3.37
N ALA A 23 5.96 26.02 4.63
CA ALA A 23 5.75 27.34 5.22
C ALA A 23 6.58 28.44 4.54
N GLN A 24 7.82 28.13 4.18
CA GLN A 24 8.66 29.03 3.39
C GLN A 24 8.11 29.24 1.98
N GLN A 25 7.61 28.17 1.35
CA GLN A 25 6.97 28.25 0.03
C GLN A 25 5.70 29.09 0.07
N LEU A 26 4.85 28.93 1.10
CA LEU A 26 3.65 29.75 1.30
C LEU A 26 4.03 31.23 1.42
N ALA A 27 5.03 31.55 2.23
CA ALA A 27 5.47 32.92 2.45
C ALA A 27 6.11 33.57 1.22
N ALA A 28 6.67 32.77 0.30
CA ALA A 28 7.25 33.25 -0.95
C ALA A 28 6.21 33.43 -2.06
N ASP A 29 4.98 32.95 -1.87
CA ASP A 29 3.94 33.04 -2.89
C ASP A 29 3.56 34.51 -3.19
N PRO A 30 3.45 34.90 -4.47
CA PRO A 30 3.08 36.27 -4.86
C PRO A 30 1.75 36.75 -4.27
N ALA A 31 0.78 35.84 -4.07
CA ALA A 31 -0.53 36.18 -3.53
C ALA A 31 -0.48 36.56 -2.04
N LEU A 32 0.58 36.16 -1.31
CA LEU A 32 0.76 36.50 0.09
C LEU A 32 1.59 37.77 0.31
N GLN A 33 2.41 38.19 -0.66
CA GLN A 33 3.29 39.37 -0.50
C GLN A 33 2.56 40.65 -0.05
N PRO A 34 1.35 40.98 -0.55
CA PRO A 34 0.60 42.15 -0.08
C PRO A 34 0.28 42.15 1.42
N PHE A 35 0.30 40.97 2.08
CA PHE A 35 -0.01 40.79 3.49
C PHE A 35 1.23 40.66 4.38
N SER A 36 2.43 40.96 3.86
CA SER A 36 3.69 40.96 4.63
C SER A 36 3.86 39.68 5.49
N PRO A 37 3.95 38.50 4.86
CA PRO A 37 3.90 37.23 5.57
C PRO A 37 5.10 37.05 6.51
N GLN A 38 4.86 36.60 7.73
CA GLN A 38 5.88 36.32 8.73
C GLN A 38 5.90 34.82 9.03
N VAL A 39 7.03 34.15 8.81
CA VAL A 39 7.21 32.73 9.13
C VAL A 39 7.84 32.58 10.51
N LEU A 40 7.21 31.76 11.36
CA LEU A 40 7.64 31.44 12.72
C LEU A 40 7.52 29.93 12.96
N THR A 41 8.32 29.39 13.87
CA THR A 41 7.97 28.11 14.50
C THR A 41 6.70 28.29 15.34
N LEU A 42 5.93 27.23 15.54
CA LEU A 42 4.72 27.33 16.37
C LEU A 42 5.04 27.79 17.80
N ASN A 43 6.15 27.34 18.39
CA ASN A 43 6.58 27.76 19.74
C ASN A 43 6.99 29.25 19.84
N GLU A 44 7.27 29.94 18.73
CA GLU A 44 7.57 31.38 18.73
C GLU A 44 6.30 32.25 18.73
N ILE A 45 5.12 31.65 18.52
CA ILE A 45 3.86 32.39 18.54
C ILE A 45 3.50 32.72 19.98
N SER A 46 3.49 34.01 20.28
CA SER A 46 3.13 34.54 21.59
C SER A 46 1.61 34.67 21.76
N PRO A 47 1.10 34.71 23.01
CA PRO A 47 -0.32 34.95 23.27
C PRO A 47 -0.88 36.24 22.64
N GLY A 48 -0.07 37.30 22.56
CA GLY A 48 -0.47 38.57 21.96
C GLY A 48 -0.78 38.43 20.46
N MET A 49 0.04 37.67 19.73
CA MET A 49 -0.16 37.44 18.30
C MET A 49 -1.49 36.74 17.98
N LEU A 50 -2.02 35.95 18.92
CA LEU A 50 -3.33 35.28 18.78
C LEU A 50 -4.50 36.26 18.90
N GLN A 51 -4.29 37.45 19.47
CA GLN A 51 -5.30 38.48 19.73
C GLN A 51 -5.20 39.68 18.78
N ASP A 52 -4.15 39.76 17.95
CA ASP A 52 -3.89 40.89 17.05
C ASP A 52 -4.82 40.93 15.80
N GLY A 53 -5.72 39.96 15.65
CA GLY A 53 -6.68 39.86 14.52
C GLY A 53 -6.07 39.47 13.17
N ASN A 54 -4.76 39.21 13.15
CA ASN A 54 -4.02 38.71 12.00
C ASN A 54 -4.36 37.24 11.71
N PRO A 55 -4.57 36.84 10.44
CA PRO A 55 -4.72 35.43 10.08
C PRO A 55 -3.49 34.60 10.45
N LEU A 56 -3.72 33.42 11.03
CA LEU A 56 -2.69 32.43 11.36
C LEU A 56 -2.80 31.19 10.45
N PHE A 57 -1.81 30.96 9.59
CA PHE A 57 -1.69 29.73 8.82
C PHE A 57 -0.73 28.78 9.52
N ILE A 58 -1.19 27.59 9.83
CA ILE A 58 -0.46 26.57 10.58
C ILE A 58 -0.11 25.45 9.62
N ILE A 59 1.16 25.14 9.45
CA ILE A 59 1.62 24.00 8.66
C ILE A 59 2.43 23.09 9.59
N SER A 60 1.91 21.90 9.91
CA SER A 60 2.60 21.04 10.87
C SER A 60 2.56 19.57 10.50
N SER A 61 3.68 18.89 10.74
CA SER A 61 3.72 17.43 10.85
C SER A 61 3.23 16.97 12.23
N GLN A 62 3.13 15.65 12.40
CA GLN A 62 3.07 14.99 13.71
C GLN A 62 4.38 14.23 14.00
N PHE A 63 4.58 13.86 15.25
CA PHE A 63 5.63 12.95 15.68
C PHE A 63 5.06 11.76 16.46
N GLY A 64 5.78 10.63 16.46
CA GLY A 64 5.37 9.42 17.19
C GLY A 64 3.95 8.97 16.85
N ASP A 65 3.12 8.82 17.88
CA ASP A 65 1.73 8.37 17.78
C ASP A 65 0.74 9.55 17.68
N GLY A 66 1.10 10.57 16.90
CA GLY A 66 0.24 11.75 16.68
C GLY A 66 0.50 12.93 17.62
N GLU A 67 1.66 12.97 18.27
CA GLU A 67 2.11 14.07 19.14
C GLU A 67 2.57 15.28 18.31
N PRO A 68 2.58 16.50 18.88
CA PRO A 68 3.20 17.66 18.23
C PRO A 68 4.71 17.43 18.01
N PRO A 69 5.28 18.00 16.95
CA PRO A 69 6.73 18.22 16.86
C PRO A 69 7.24 19.04 18.04
N SER A 70 8.51 18.86 18.40
CA SER A 70 9.21 19.56 19.48
C SER A 70 9.07 21.09 19.38
N ASN A 71 9.12 21.64 18.17
CA ASN A 71 8.95 23.07 17.92
C ASN A 71 7.47 23.54 17.88
N ALA A 72 6.53 22.70 18.32
CA ALA A 72 5.09 22.98 18.43
C ALA A 72 4.46 22.61 19.79
N GLU A 73 5.18 21.90 20.66
CA GLU A 73 4.69 21.48 21.99
C GLU A 73 4.22 22.65 22.86
N ALA A 74 5.00 23.72 22.92
CA ALA A 74 4.68 24.88 23.75
C ALA A 74 3.47 25.65 23.20
N PHE A 75 3.29 25.64 21.88
CA PHE A 75 2.10 26.20 21.25
C PHE A 75 0.84 25.42 21.61
N LEU A 76 0.87 24.08 21.56
CA LEU A 76 -0.27 23.26 21.99
C LEU A 76 -0.63 23.53 23.46
N ALA A 77 0.37 23.59 24.34
CA ALA A 77 0.18 23.91 25.75
C ALA A 77 -0.38 25.32 25.96
N LEU A 78 0.03 26.29 25.14
CA LEU A 78 -0.53 27.64 25.14
C LEU A 78 -2.02 27.61 24.79
N ILE A 79 -2.40 26.99 23.66
CA ILE A 79 -3.80 26.90 23.22
C ILE A 79 -4.66 26.19 24.26
N GLN A 80 -4.18 25.11 24.88
CA GLN A 80 -4.88 24.44 25.97
C GLN A 80 -5.16 25.35 27.17
N LYS A 81 -4.29 26.31 27.47
CA LYS A 81 -4.43 27.26 28.59
C LYS A 81 -5.18 28.55 28.22
N THR A 82 -5.42 28.84 26.94
CA THR A 82 -6.05 30.09 26.50
C THR A 82 -7.58 30.00 26.46
N ASP A 83 -8.28 30.58 27.45
CA ASP A 83 -9.74 30.45 27.60
C ASP A 83 -10.56 30.85 26.37
N SER A 84 -10.15 31.87 25.61
CA SER A 84 -10.85 32.35 24.42
C SER A 84 -9.88 32.83 23.33
N LEU A 85 -10.19 32.44 22.10
CA LEU A 85 -9.55 32.82 20.85
C LEU A 85 -10.57 33.44 19.89
N ALA A 86 -11.65 34.00 20.43
CA ALA A 86 -12.65 34.72 19.66
C ALA A 86 -11.98 35.84 18.84
N GLY A 87 -12.14 35.80 17.52
CA GLY A 87 -11.53 36.75 16.59
C GLY A 87 -10.25 36.26 15.92
N LEU A 88 -9.63 35.18 16.42
CA LEU A 88 -8.55 34.51 15.70
C LEU A 88 -9.12 33.83 14.45
N ARG A 89 -8.55 34.15 13.30
CA ARG A 89 -8.83 33.48 12.02
C ARG A 89 -7.64 32.60 11.67
N TYR A 90 -7.87 31.34 11.34
CA TYR A 90 -6.77 30.41 11.11
C TYR A 90 -7.03 29.43 9.96
N ALA A 91 -5.99 28.79 9.45
CA ALA A 91 -6.11 27.61 8.59
C ALA A 91 -5.00 26.61 8.92
N ILE A 92 -5.28 25.32 8.87
CA ILE A 92 -4.31 24.26 9.18
C ILE A 92 -4.05 23.40 7.94
N PHE A 93 -2.78 23.20 7.65
CA PHE A 93 -2.27 22.20 6.72
C PHE A 93 -1.49 21.13 7.49
N GLY A 94 -2.12 19.97 7.72
CA GLY A 94 -1.54 18.85 8.44
C GLY A 94 -0.79 17.89 7.53
N LEU A 95 0.41 17.49 7.95
CA LEU A 95 1.20 16.45 7.33
C LEU A 95 1.20 15.23 8.25
N GLY A 96 0.64 14.12 7.78
CA GLY A 96 0.62 12.84 8.48
C GLY A 96 1.10 11.72 7.58
N ASP A 97 1.07 10.51 8.12
CA ASP A 97 1.29 9.28 7.38
C ASP A 97 0.21 8.26 7.80
N THR A 98 -0.59 7.79 6.83
CA THR A 98 -1.69 6.85 7.09
C THR A 98 -1.21 5.46 7.53
N ALA A 99 0.10 5.19 7.45
CA ALA A 99 0.72 4.03 8.05
C ALA A 99 0.64 4.02 9.59
N TYR A 100 0.48 5.19 10.22
CA TYR A 100 0.42 5.34 11.67
C TYR A 100 -1.03 5.39 12.19
N PRO A 101 -1.32 4.87 13.41
CA PRO A 101 -2.68 4.81 13.95
C PRO A 101 -3.36 6.17 14.07
N HIS A 102 -2.61 7.18 14.54
CA HIS A 102 -3.11 8.54 14.75
C HIS A 102 -2.74 9.46 13.58
N PHE A 103 -3.25 9.17 12.38
CA PHE A 103 -3.07 10.01 11.20
C PHE A 103 -3.53 11.46 11.43
N CYS A 104 -2.63 12.41 11.20
CA CYS A 104 -2.77 13.85 11.48
C CYS A 104 -3.24 14.17 12.92
N GLY A 105 -2.86 13.33 13.90
CA GLY A 105 -3.31 13.40 15.30
C GLY A 105 -3.14 14.80 15.92
N PHE A 106 -1.95 15.37 15.82
CA PHE A 106 -1.66 16.69 16.39
C PHE A 106 -2.51 17.80 15.76
N THR A 107 -2.55 17.89 14.44
CA THR A 107 -3.28 18.96 13.74
C THR A 107 -4.78 18.83 13.88
N ARG A 108 -5.29 17.59 14.01
CA ARG A 108 -6.70 17.33 14.35
C ARG A 108 -7.03 17.81 15.76
N GLN A 109 -6.21 17.44 16.75
CA GLN A 109 -6.37 17.90 18.13
C GLN A 109 -6.32 19.43 18.23
N LEU A 110 -5.37 20.05 17.52
CA LEU A 110 -5.20 21.50 17.50
C LEU A 110 -6.42 22.21 16.90
N ASP A 111 -6.95 21.69 15.79
CA ASP A 111 -8.14 22.22 15.14
C ASP A 111 -9.38 22.16 16.06
N GLU A 112 -9.60 21.02 16.71
CA GLU A 112 -10.69 20.84 17.70
C GLU A 112 -10.56 21.85 18.86
N LEU A 113 -9.34 22.04 19.38
CA LEU A 113 -9.09 22.99 20.46
C LEU A 113 -9.30 24.45 20.03
N LEU A 114 -8.81 24.84 18.84
CA LEU A 114 -8.99 26.20 18.31
C LEU A 114 -10.48 26.54 18.14
N GLN A 115 -11.25 25.62 17.56
CA GLN A 115 -12.71 25.78 17.39
C GLN A 115 -13.42 25.84 18.75
N ALA A 116 -13.07 24.96 19.69
CA ALA A 116 -13.64 24.96 21.03
C ALA A 116 -13.37 26.26 21.81
N ARG A 117 -12.31 27.00 21.46
CA ARG A 117 -11.98 28.32 22.04
C ARG A 117 -12.51 29.49 21.20
N GLY A 118 -13.32 29.26 20.17
CA GLY A 118 -13.99 30.29 19.40
C GLY A 118 -13.18 30.90 18.25
N ALA A 119 -12.04 30.30 17.88
CA ALA A 119 -11.34 30.68 16.67
C ALA A 119 -12.13 30.26 15.42
N THR A 120 -11.98 31.00 14.32
CA THR A 120 -12.69 30.76 13.06
C THR A 120 -11.74 30.19 12.01
N ALA A 121 -12.05 29.01 11.48
CA ALA A 121 -11.31 28.43 10.36
C ALA A 121 -11.63 29.20 9.06
N LEU A 122 -10.59 29.64 8.34
CA LEU A 122 -10.66 30.28 7.03
C LEU A 122 -10.79 29.25 5.90
N ILE A 123 -10.17 28.10 6.08
CA ILE A 123 -10.16 26.97 5.15
C ILE A 123 -10.39 25.72 5.98
N ASN A 124 -11.13 24.73 5.46
CA ASN A 124 -11.21 23.43 6.11
C ASN A 124 -9.79 22.87 6.33
N ARG A 125 -9.57 22.24 7.49
CA ARG A 125 -8.29 21.57 7.80
C ARG A 125 -7.92 20.60 6.69
N VAL A 126 -6.67 20.65 6.26
CA VAL A 126 -6.09 19.66 5.35
C VAL A 126 -5.45 18.55 6.19
N ASP A 127 -5.77 17.30 5.90
CA ASP A 127 -5.09 16.12 6.46
C ASP A 127 -4.38 15.42 5.30
N ALA A 128 -3.12 15.76 5.04
CA ALA A 128 -2.35 15.25 3.91
C ALA A 128 -1.45 14.09 4.31
N ASP A 129 -1.40 13.05 3.46
CA ASP A 129 -0.48 11.91 3.61
C ASP A 129 0.90 12.23 2.97
N SER A 130 1.73 11.22 2.74
CA SER A 130 3.04 11.31 2.07
C SER A 130 3.05 12.08 0.74
N ASN A 131 1.91 12.22 0.06
CA ASN A 131 1.75 13.05 -1.14
C ASN A 131 1.37 14.52 -0.85
N PHE A 132 1.70 15.03 0.34
CA PHE A 132 1.37 16.38 0.81
C PHE A 132 1.73 17.51 -0.17
N GLN A 133 2.73 17.34 -1.04
CA GLN A 133 3.07 18.33 -2.07
C GLN A 133 1.90 18.57 -3.05
N GLN A 134 1.16 17.53 -3.43
CA GLN A 134 0.00 17.65 -4.31
C GLN A 134 -1.17 18.33 -3.61
N PHE A 135 -1.35 18.05 -2.32
CA PHE A 135 -2.36 18.70 -1.48
C PHE A 135 -2.03 20.19 -1.33
N PHE A 136 -0.76 20.51 -1.09
CA PHE A 136 -0.29 21.89 -0.95
C PHE A 136 -0.47 22.69 -2.24
N ALA A 137 -0.19 22.10 -3.40
CA ALA A 137 -0.41 22.73 -4.70
C ALA A 137 -1.89 23.07 -4.97
N GLN A 138 -2.83 22.30 -4.43
CA GLN A 138 -4.28 22.59 -4.51
C GLN A 138 -4.73 23.60 -3.44
N TRP A 139 -4.13 23.56 -2.25
CA TRP A 139 -4.46 24.43 -1.13
C TRP A 139 -3.94 25.85 -1.30
N LEU A 140 -2.73 26.03 -1.84
CA LEU A 140 -2.05 27.32 -1.98
C LEU A 140 -2.87 28.37 -2.75
N PRO A 141 -3.47 28.07 -3.93
CA PRO A 141 -4.34 29.03 -4.62
C PRO A 141 -5.57 29.46 -3.80
N VAL A 142 -6.08 28.59 -2.92
CA VAL A 142 -7.25 28.90 -2.08
C VAL A 142 -6.88 29.85 -0.96
N VAL A 143 -5.66 29.75 -0.40
CA VAL A 143 -5.14 30.72 0.59
C VAL A 143 -5.22 32.15 0.06
N GLY A 144 -4.75 32.38 -1.17
CA GLY A 144 -4.85 33.69 -1.81
C GLY A 144 -6.29 34.18 -1.97
N LYS A 145 -7.22 33.28 -2.33
CA LYS A 145 -8.66 33.62 -2.48
C LYS A 145 -9.30 34.03 -1.15
N VAL A 146 -9.10 33.25 -0.08
CA VAL A 146 -9.70 33.57 1.24
C VAL A 146 -9.13 34.86 1.84
N LEU A 147 -7.83 35.13 1.64
CA LEU A 147 -7.22 36.39 2.08
C LEU A 147 -7.79 37.61 1.34
N ASN A 148 -8.24 37.42 0.09
CA ASN A 148 -8.93 38.43 -0.70
C ASN A 148 -10.45 38.46 -0.47
N GLY A 149 -10.97 37.74 0.54
CA GLY A 149 -12.36 37.81 0.98
C GLY A 149 -13.29 36.73 0.43
N ASP A 150 -12.80 35.79 -0.40
CA ASP A 150 -13.59 34.66 -0.88
C ASP A 150 -13.63 33.53 0.16
N ALA A 151 -14.45 33.70 1.19
CA ALA A 151 -14.62 32.71 2.26
C ALA A 151 -15.23 31.38 1.76
N GLU A 152 -16.00 31.41 0.68
CA GLU A 152 -16.65 30.21 0.13
C GLU A 152 -15.64 29.27 -0.53
N ALA A 153 -14.59 29.79 -1.17
CA ALA A 153 -13.49 28.97 -1.67
C ALA A 153 -12.82 28.14 -0.55
N GLY A 154 -12.67 28.72 0.65
CA GLY A 154 -12.09 28.02 1.80
C GLY A 154 -12.99 26.90 2.35
N LYS A 155 -14.30 27.13 2.37
CA LYS A 155 -15.30 26.12 2.81
C LYS A 155 -15.52 25.02 1.78
N ALA A 156 -15.39 25.32 0.50
CA ALA A 156 -15.56 24.36 -0.59
C ALA A 156 -14.36 23.40 -0.73
N LEU A 157 -13.17 23.80 -0.23
CA LEU A 157 -11.98 22.97 -0.34
C LEU A 157 -12.00 21.85 0.72
N HIS A 158 -12.05 20.60 0.29
CA HIS A 158 -11.98 19.43 1.15
C HIS A 158 -10.78 18.55 0.77
N LEU A 159 -9.69 18.68 1.52
CA LEU A 159 -8.44 17.95 1.30
C LEU A 159 -8.06 17.13 2.55
N GLN A 160 -8.89 16.16 2.91
CA GLN A 160 -8.68 15.29 4.06
C GLN A 160 -8.57 13.84 3.62
N VAL A 161 -7.38 13.25 3.76
CA VAL A 161 -7.20 11.81 3.54
C VAL A 161 -7.92 11.06 4.65
N ARG A 162 -8.76 10.10 4.27
CA ARG A 162 -9.38 9.19 5.23
C ARG A 162 -8.50 7.97 5.44
N ALA A 163 -7.89 7.89 6.62
CA ALA A 163 -7.09 6.74 7.02
C ALA A 163 -8.01 5.55 7.35
N TYR A 164 -7.84 4.45 6.62
CA TYR A 164 -8.52 3.19 6.87
C TYR A 164 -7.56 2.18 7.53
N GLY A 165 -8.09 1.30 8.37
CA GLY A 165 -7.32 0.21 8.97
C GLY A 165 -8.21 -0.97 9.33
N ALA A 166 -7.65 -2.01 9.95
CA ALA A 166 -8.41 -3.22 10.28
C ALA A 166 -9.69 -2.97 11.11
N GLY A 167 -9.67 -1.97 12.01
CA GLY A 167 -10.82 -1.58 12.83
C GLY A 167 -11.85 -0.69 12.14
N SER A 168 -11.48 -0.04 11.02
CA SER A 168 -12.28 0.99 10.37
C SER A 168 -12.40 0.81 8.84
N ALA A 169 -12.07 -0.37 8.32
CA ALA A 169 -11.93 -0.68 6.89
C ALA A 169 -13.11 -0.19 6.04
N TYR A 170 -12.81 0.26 4.83
CA TYR A 170 -13.79 0.73 3.86
C TYR A 170 -14.55 -0.44 3.23
N GLU A 171 -15.84 -0.27 2.99
CA GLU A 171 -16.68 -1.26 2.32
C GLU A 171 -16.77 -0.97 0.82
N ALA A 172 -15.83 -1.54 0.06
CA ALA A 172 -15.74 -1.35 -1.38
C ALA A 172 -16.69 -2.27 -2.15
N LYS A 173 -17.51 -1.71 -3.04
CA LYS A 173 -18.38 -2.50 -3.92
C LYS A 173 -17.56 -3.15 -5.03
N LEU A 174 -17.96 -4.35 -5.45
CA LEU A 174 -17.40 -4.99 -6.63
C LEU A 174 -17.99 -4.33 -7.88
N LEU A 175 -17.13 -3.80 -8.75
CA LEU A 175 -17.53 -3.22 -10.03
C LEU A 175 -17.30 -4.19 -11.19
N GLU A 176 -16.20 -4.95 -11.16
CA GLU A 176 -15.86 -5.91 -12.20
C GLU A 176 -15.19 -7.15 -11.58
N ARG A 177 -15.52 -8.32 -12.13
CA ARG A 177 -14.77 -9.56 -11.94
C ARG A 177 -14.63 -10.24 -13.29
N ARG A 178 -13.40 -10.33 -13.80
CA ARG A 178 -13.11 -10.87 -15.14
C ARG A 178 -11.98 -11.88 -15.08
N ALA A 179 -12.15 -13.03 -15.74
CA ALA A 179 -11.08 -13.99 -15.88
C ALA A 179 -9.99 -13.43 -16.82
N LEU A 180 -8.73 -13.54 -16.41
CA LEU A 180 -7.55 -13.15 -17.19
C LEU A 180 -6.84 -14.35 -17.82
N SER A 181 -7.16 -15.56 -17.37
CA SER A 181 -6.58 -16.79 -17.90
C SER A 181 -7.64 -17.88 -18.01
N THR A 182 -7.44 -18.80 -18.94
CA THR A 182 -8.27 -20.00 -19.11
C THR A 182 -7.71 -21.22 -18.37
N SER A 183 -6.40 -21.21 -18.07
CA SER A 183 -5.77 -22.27 -17.26
C SER A 183 -6.33 -22.31 -15.84
N ARG A 184 -6.28 -23.48 -15.19
CA ARG A 184 -6.66 -23.64 -13.78
C ARG A 184 -5.45 -23.98 -12.89
N PRO A 185 -5.35 -23.38 -11.68
CA PRO A 185 -6.18 -22.28 -11.16
C PRO A 185 -6.07 -20.99 -12.00
N ALA A 186 -7.20 -20.30 -12.18
CA ALA A 186 -7.27 -19.14 -13.07
C ALA A 186 -6.86 -17.84 -12.37
N ALA A 187 -6.31 -16.89 -13.13
CA ALA A 187 -6.12 -15.51 -12.70
C ALA A 187 -7.36 -14.67 -13.04
N TYR A 188 -7.66 -13.70 -12.18
CA TYR A 188 -8.79 -12.81 -12.33
C TYR A 188 -8.36 -11.36 -12.11
N HIS A 189 -8.99 -10.48 -12.87
CA HIS A 189 -9.07 -9.06 -12.60
C HIS A 189 -10.28 -8.80 -11.71
N LEU A 190 -10.11 -8.03 -10.66
CA LEU A 190 -11.21 -7.51 -9.85
C LEU A 190 -11.08 -6.00 -9.74
N ARG A 191 -12.20 -5.29 -9.90
CA ARG A 191 -12.27 -3.85 -9.69
C ARG A 191 -13.17 -3.53 -8.51
N LEU A 192 -12.62 -2.81 -7.55
CA LEU A 192 -13.30 -2.40 -6.32
C LEU A 192 -13.54 -0.89 -6.33
N ASP A 193 -14.78 -0.48 -6.12
CA ASP A 193 -15.17 0.92 -6.04
C ASP A 193 -14.52 1.58 -4.82
N THR A 194 -13.91 2.75 -5.02
CA THR A 194 -13.36 3.59 -3.95
C THR A 194 -13.83 5.04 -4.05
N THR A 195 -14.83 5.29 -4.92
CA THR A 195 -15.47 6.60 -5.05
C THR A 195 -15.98 7.04 -3.69
N ASP A 196 -15.74 8.30 -3.34
CA ASP A 196 -16.12 8.91 -2.06
C ASP A 196 -15.51 8.26 -0.79
N SER A 197 -14.55 7.33 -0.93
CA SER A 197 -13.84 6.78 0.23
C SER A 197 -12.98 7.84 0.92
N GLY A 198 -12.47 8.83 0.18
CA GLY A 198 -11.42 9.74 0.66
C GLY A 198 -10.07 9.03 0.92
N MET A 199 -9.96 7.76 0.54
CA MET A 199 -8.71 7.00 0.64
C MET A 199 -7.74 7.49 -0.42
N VAL A 200 -6.48 7.69 -0.02
CA VAL A 200 -5.39 8.03 -0.94
C VAL A 200 -4.41 6.87 -0.99
N TRP A 201 -3.99 6.53 -2.19
CA TRP A 201 -3.03 5.49 -2.50
C TRP A 201 -2.39 5.80 -3.87
N ARG A 202 -1.29 5.14 -4.18
CA ARG A 202 -0.51 5.32 -5.41
C ARG A 202 -0.28 3.98 -6.11
N ALA A 203 0.07 4.03 -7.39
CA ALA A 203 0.53 2.82 -8.06
C ALA A 203 1.74 2.23 -7.34
N GLY A 204 1.74 0.91 -7.15
CA GLY A 204 2.74 0.20 -6.34
C GLY A 204 2.32 -0.02 -4.87
N ASP A 205 1.30 0.67 -4.37
CA ASP A 205 0.76 0.44 -3.03
C ASP A 205 0.04 -0.91 -2.89
N THR A 206 -0.23 -1.27 -1.64
CA THR A 206 -0.83 -2.55 -1.27
C THR A 206 -2.20 -2.33 -0.65
N VAL A 207 -3.19 -3.07 -1.15
CA VAL A 207 -4.52 -3.15 -0.55
C VAL A 207 -4.63 -4.41 0.33
N TYR A 208 -5.22 -4.22 1.50
CA TYR A 208 -5.46 -5.26 2.48
C TYR A 208 -6.94 -5.62 2.46
N VAL A 209 -7.22 -6.90 2.20
CA VAL A 209 -8.57 -7.45 2.11
C VAL A 209 -8.87 -8.27 3.36
N MET A 210 -9.96 -7.92 4.05
CA MET A 210 -10.48 -8.69 5.17
C MET A 210 -11.44 -9.75 4.65
N ALA A 211 -10.95 -10.98 4.54
CA ALA A 211 -11.72 -12.10 3.99
C ALA A 211 -12.43 -12.93 5.05
N GLU A 212 -13.56 -13.50 4.68
CA GLU A 212 -14.29 -14.48 5.48
C GLU A 212 -13.90 -15.92 5.13
N ASN A 213 -14.06 -16.82 6.09
CA ASN A 213 -13.80 -18.24 5.87
C ASN A 213 -14.85 -18.88 4.95
N ASP A 214 -14.41 -19.83 4.12
CA ASP A 214 -15.31 -20.60 3.23
C ASP A 214 -16.37 -21.34 4.07
N PRO A 215 -17.68 -21.11 3.84
CA PRO A 215 -18.75 -21.83 4.51
C PRO A 215 -18.62 -23.36 4.40
N GLN A 216 -18.02 -23.88 3.32
CA GLN A 216 -17.79 -25.32 3.16
C GLN A 216 -16.76 -25.86 4.17
N LEU A 217 -15.68 -25.12 4.44
CA LEU A 217 -14.69 -25.51 5.45
C LEU A 217 -15.29 -25.42 6.86
N LEU A 218 -16.04 -24.36 7.16
CA LEU A 218 -16.75 -24.22 8.43
C LEU A 218 -17.76 -25.35 8.66
N GLY A 219 -18.51 -25.74 7.63
CA GLY A 219 -19.43 -26.87 7.68
C GLY A 219 -18.72 -28.21 7.88
N ALA A 220 -17.56 -28.40 7.26
CA ALA A 220 -16.73 -29.59 7.48
C ALA A 220 -16.18 -29.68 8.91
N LEU A 221 -15.78 -28.54 9.50
CA LEU A 221 -15.39 -28.45 10.91
C LEU A 221 -16.56 -28.72 11.86
N ALA A 222 -17.75 -28.20 11.56
CA ALA A 222 -18.96 -28.51 12.33
C ALA A 222 -19.29 -30.00 12.31
N LYS A 223 -19.16 -30.65 11.14
CA LYS A 223 -19.30 -32.10 11.02
C LYS A 223 -18.25 -32.87 11.82
N TYR A 224 -16.99 -32.43 11.79
CA TYR A 224 -15.90 -33.04 12.56
C TYR A 224 -16.17 -33.00 14.07
N TYR A 225 -16.68 -31.88 14.57
CA TYR A 225 -17.03 -31.71 15.99
C TYR A 225 -18.41 -32.25 16.38
N GLY A 226 -19.26 -32.59 15.41
CA GLY A 226 -20.67 -32.95 15.66
C GLY A 226 -21.50 -31.82 16.27
N SER A 227 -21.09 -30.55 16.09
CA SER A 227 -21.77 -29.37 16.62
C SER A 227 -21.78 -28.22 15.63
N PHE A 228 -22.95 -27.62 15.42
CA PHE A 228 -23.12 -26.42 14.60
C PHE A 228 -22.46 -25.18 15.20
N ASP A 229 -22.18 -25.17 16.53
CA ASP A 229 -21.49 -24.08 17.21
C ASP A 229 -20.09 -23.83 16.64
N ALA A 230 -19.47 -24.85 16.04
CA ALA A 230 -18.15 -24.72 15.42
C ALA A 230 -18.13 -23.67 14.31
N THR A 231 -19.23 -23.53 13.55
CA THR A 231 -19.31 -22.50 12.51
C THR A 231 -19.26 -21.11 13.11
N ALA A 232 -19.96 -20.85 14.22
CA ALA A 232 -19.95 -19.55 14.87
C ALA A 232 -18.62 -19.27 15.57
N LEU A 233 -18.10 -20.22 16.34
CA LEU A 233 -16.86 -20.07 17.12
C LEU A 233 -15.60 -19.92 16.27
N LEU A 234 -15.57 -20.55 15.08
CA LEU A 234 -14.40 -20.55 14.20
C LEU A 234 -14.52 -19.56 13.03
N ARG A 235 -15.68 -18.89 12.85
CA ARG A 235 -15.96 -17.98 11.74
C ARG A 235 -14.85 -16.96 11.50
N HIS A 236 -14.34 -16.35 12.58
CA HIS A 236 -13.37 -15.27 12.53
C HIS A 236 -11.94 -15.73 12.88
N LYS A 237 -11.66 -17.03 12.81
CA LYS A 237 -10.35 -17.61 13.12
C LYS A 237 -9.53 -17.90 11.86
N GLU A 238 -8.22 -17.91 11.98
CA GLU A 238 -7.34 -18.35 10.90
C GLU A 238 -7.38 -19.88 10.81
N LEU A 239 -7.93 -20.39 9.71
CA LEU A 239 -8.15 -21.82 9.50
C LEU A 239 -7.14 -22.46 8.55
N ARG A 240 -6.26 -21.69 7.91
CA ARG A 240 -5.34 -22.23 6.89
C ARG A 240 -3.88 -22.05 7.26
N GLN A 241 -3.47 -20.83 7.56
CA GLN A 241 -2.08 -20.49 7.90
C GLN A 241 -1.83 -20.69 9.39
N ILE A 242 -1.78 -21.95 9.82
CA ILE A 242 -1.63 -22.30 11.23
C ILE A 242 -0.19 -22.06 11.70
N SER A 243 -0.04 -21.25 12.73
CA SER A 243 1.28 -20.87 13.25
C SER A 243 1.94 -22.02 14.00
N LYS A 244 3.28 -22.02 14.05
CA LYS A 244 4.06 -22.97 14.86
C LYS A 244 3.71 -22.92 16.35
N GLY A 245 3.24 -21.78 16.86
CA GLY A 245 2.75 -21.64 18.24
C GLY A 245 1.51 -22.47 18.48
N VAL A 246 0.48 -22.30 17.62
CA VAL A 246 -0.76 -23.08 17.67
C VAL A 246 -0.47 -24.58 17.57
N LEU A 247 0.39 -24.99 16.63
CA LEU A 247 0.73 -26.42 16.49
C LEU A 247 1.39 -27.00 17.74
N ARG A 248 2.25 -26.24 18.42
CA ARG A 248 2.86 -26.66 19.69
C ARG A 248 1.82 -26.80 20.79
N ASP A 249 0.85 -25.90 20.86
CA ASP A 249 -0.22 -26.00 21.85
C ASP A 249 -1.17 -27.16 21.55
N LEU A 250 -1.51 -27.41 20.29
CA LEU A 250 -2.21 -28.64 19.89
C LEU A 250 -1.41 -29.89 20.29
N GLY A 251 -0.10 -29.91 20.06
CA GLY A 251 0.81 -30.98 20.46
C GLY A 251 0.86 -31.28 21.96
N LYS A 252 0.49 -30.33 22.81
CA LYS A 252 0.35 -30.53 24.28
C LYS A 252 -0.99 -31.15 24.65
N LEU A 253 -2.04 -30.87 23.88
CA LEU A 253 -3.40 -31.36 24.12
C LEU A 253 -3.64 -32.75 23.53
N THR A 254 -2.92 -33.11 22.46
CA THR A 254 -3.00 -34.43 21.84
C THR A 254 -1.95 -35.42 22.36
N SER A 255 -2.27 -36.70 22.32
CA SER A 255 -1.33 -37.81 22.52
C SER A 255 -0.61 -38.24 21.23
N SER A 256 -0.76 -37.51 20.12
CA SER A 256 -0.10 -37.82 18.85
C SER A 256 1.42 -37.63 18.93
N GLU A 257 2.15 -38.75 18.98
CA GLU A 257 3.62 -38.76 18.90
C GLU A 257 4.12 -38.32 17.52
N GLU A 258 3.33 -38.54 16.47
CA GLU A 258 3.62 -38.10 15.10
C GLU A 258 3.69 -36.57 15.01
N LEU A 259 2.70 -35.86 15.58
CA LEU A 259 2.74 -34.40 15.63
C LEU A 259 3.92 -33.89 16.47
N LYS A 260 4.18 -34.51 17.63
CA LYS A 260 5.32 -34.14 18.48
C LYS A 260 6.66 -34.34 17.77
N GLU A 261 6.83 -35.42 17.01
CA GLU A 261 8.01 -35.68 16.20
C GLU A 261 8.14 -34.63 15.08
N LEU A 262 7.05 -34.34 14.35
CA LEU A 262 7.03 -33.37 13.26
C LEU A 262 7.43 -31.96 13.73
N LEU A 263 7.10 -31.60 14.97
CA LEU A 263 7.43 -30.30 15.58
C LEU A 263 8.88 -30.17 16.05
N LYS A 264 9.68 -31.23 16.03
CA LYS A 264 11.11 -31.16 16.40
C LYS A 264 11.89 -30.30 15.40
N PHE A 265 12.87 -29.55 15.90
CA PHE A 265 13.69 -28.65 15.08
C PHE A 265 14.34 -29.33 13.86
N LYS A 266 14.83 -30.57 14.03
CA LYS A 266 15.41 -31.39 12.95
C LYS A 266 14.44 -31.67 11.79
N ASN A 267 13.12 -31.61 12.03
CA ASN A 267 12.07 -31.92 11.06
C ASN A 267 11.44 -30.67 10.44
N ARG A 268 12.09 -29.50 10.53
CA ARG A 268 11.57 -28.23 10.00
C ARG A 268 11.09 -28.32 8.54
N LYS A 269 11.89 -28.95 7.67
CA LYS A 269 11.55 -29.10 6.24
C LYS A 269 10.30 -29.96 6.04
N ALA A 270 10.23 -31.10 6.73
CA ALA A 270 9.06 -31.98 6.68
C ALA A 270 7.79 -31.29 7.21
N LEU A 271 7.91 -30.47 8.26
CA LEU A 271 6.79 -29.66 8.76
C LEU A 271 6.35 -28.61 7.73
N GLU A 272 7.29 -27.92 7.09
CA GLU A 272 7.00 -26.95 6.02
C GLU A 272 6.31 -27.62 4.83
N GLU A 273 6.77 -28.80 4.41
CA GLU A 273 6.14 -29.62 3.36
C GLU A 273 4.73 -30.11 3.75
N TYR A 274 4.53 -30.53 5.00
CA TYR A 274 3.22 -30.95 5.48
C TYR A 274 2.21 -29.80 5.51
N LEU A 275 2.63 -28.65 6.04
CA LEU A 275 1.79 -27.45 6.14
C LEU A 275 1.54 -26.82 4.77
N TRP A 276 2.42 -27.06 3.80
CA TRP A 276 2.19 -26.68 2.42
C TRP A 276 0.98 -27.43 1.88
N GLY A 277 -0.16 -26.74 1.88
CA GLY A 277 -1.39 -27.29 1.38
C GLY A 277 -2.40 -27.71 2.45
N ALA A 278 -1.98 -27.80 3.72
CA ALA A 278 -2.87 -28.20 4.80
C ALA A 278 -3.72 -27.03 5.31
N ASP A 279 -4.89 -27.34 5.84
CA ASP A 279 -5.66 -26.45 6.71
C ASP A 279 -5.85 -27.07 8.10
N ILE A 280 -6.52 -26.35 9.00
CA ILE A 280 -6.73 -26.82 10.37
C ILE A 280 -7.51 -28.13 10.43
N LEU A 281 -8.42 -28.39 9.50
CA LEU A 281 -9.19 -29.63 9.49
C LEU A 281 -8.28 -30.83 9.16
N ASP A 282 -7.31 -30.66 8.26
CA ASP A 282 -6.30 -31.71 8.01
C ASP A 282 -5.51 -32.03 9.28
N ILE A 283 -5.03 -30.99 9.98
CA ILE A 283 -4.25 -31.14 11.22
C ILE A 283 -5.07 -31.84 12.30
N LEU A 284 -6.35 -31.47 12.44
CA LEU A 284 -7.24 -32.10 13.40
C LEU A 284 -7.49 -33.57 13.06
N GLN A 285 -7.74 -33.89 11.79
CA GLN A 285 -8.00 -35.26 11.33
C GLN A 285 -6.75 -36.15 11.40
N ASP A 286 -5.58 -35.59 11.09
CA ASP A 286 -4.33 -36.35 11.07
C ASP A 286 -3.78 -36.59 12.49
N PHE A 287 -3.97 -35.65 13.44
CA PHE A 287 -3.24 -35.68 14.72
C PHE A 287 -4.09 -35.51 15.99
N CYS A 288 -5.39 -35.25 15.87
CA CYS A 288 -6.26 -34.94 17.01
C CYS A 288 -7.59 -35.71 16.95
N SER A 289 -8.40 -35.53 17.99
CA SER A 289 -9.81 -35.89 17.99
C SER A 289 -10.64 -34.76 18.66
N PRO A 290 -11.96 -34.73 18.47
CA PRO A 290 -12.82 -33.80 19.22
C PRO A 290 -12.70 -33.94 20.74
N GLN A 291 -12.28 -35.11 21.25
CA GLN A 291 -12.05 -35.35 22.66
C GLN A 291 -10.69 -34.81 23.13
N SER A 292 -9.63 -34.96 22.33
CA SER A 292 -8.29 -34.48 22.70
C SER A 292 -8.17 -32.95 22.58
N VAL A 293 -8.85 -32.37 21.59
CA VAL A 293 -8.89 -30.91 21.37
C VAL A 293 -10.35 -30.45 21.28
N PRO A 294 -11.00 -30.18 22.43
CA PRO A 294 -12.37 -29.67 22.45
C PRO A 294 -12.51 -28.35 21.68
N LEU A 295 -13.69 -28.14 21.08
CA LEU A 295 -13.98 -26.99 20.22
C LEU A 295 -13.67 -25.64 20.88
N ALA A 296 -14.05 -25.48 22.16
CA ALA A 296 -13.81 -24.26 22.92
C ALA A 296 -12.30 -23.98 23.12
N GLU A 297 -11.49 -25.02 23.30
CA GLU A 297 -10.04 -24.88 23.43
C GLU A 297 -9.41 -24.55 22.07
N LEU A 298 -9.82 -25.22 20.99
CA LEU A 298 -9.37 -24.88 19.64
C LEU A 298 -9.64 -23.40 19.33
N ALA A 299 -10.85 -22.91 19.63
CA ALA A 299 -11.23 -21.52 19.38
C ALA A 299 -10.37 -20.53 20.17
N LYS A 300 -9.88 -20.88 21.37
CA LYS A 300 -8.94 -20.03 22.12
C LYS A 300 -7.54 -20.03 21.50
N LEU A 301 -7.06 -21.19 21.03
CA LEU A 301 -5.73 -21.34 20.45
C LEU A 301 -5.59 -20.62 19.11
N LEU A 302 -6.61 -20.69 18.26
CA LEU A 302 -6.55 -20.12 16.91
C LEU A 302 -6.49 -18.59 16.96
N SER A 303 -5.56 -18.04 16.19
CA SER A 303 -5.46 -16.60 15.92
C SER A 303 -6.70 -16.10 15.15
N PRO A 304 -7.00 -14.79 15.21
CA PRO A 304 -7.97 -14.17 14.30
C PRO A 304 -7.63 -14.44 12.83
N CYS A 305 -8.64 -14.45 11.95
CA CYS A 305 -8.46 -14.61 10.51
C CYS A 305 -7.48 -13.56 9.98
N LEU A 306 -6.44 -14.00 9.26
CA LEU A 306 -5.42 -13.08 8.77
C LEU A 306 -5.98 -12.20 7.64
N ILE A 307 -5.52 -10.96 7.61
CA ILE A 307 -5.82 -10.04 6.52
C ILE A 307 -4.86 -10.35 5.36
N ARG A 308 -5.35 -10.32 4.11
CA ARG A 308 -4.54 -10.66 2.93
C ARG A 308 -4.18 -9.40 2.17
N ALA A 309 -2.89 -9.22 1.92
CA ALA A 309 -2.34 -8.15 1.11
C ALA A 309 -2.35 -8.52 -0.37
N TYR A 310 -2.67 -7.55 -1.22
CA TYR A 310 -2.59 -7.63 -2.68
C TYR A 310 -1.96 -6.34 -3.22
N SER A 311 -1.02 -6.46 -4.15
CA SER A 311 -0.46 -5.29 -4.83
C SER A 311 -1.52 -4.68 -5.76
N ILE A 312 -1.68 -3.37 -5.73
CA ILE A 312 -2.72 -2.65 -6.50
C ILE A 312 -2.32 -2.57 -7.98
N ALA A 313 -3.27 -2.87 -8.86
CA ALA A 313 -3.08 -2.88 -10.31
C ALA A 313 -3.62 -1.64 -11.05
N SER A 314 -4.22 -0.68 -10.35
CA SER A 314 -4.66 0.61 -10.90
C SER A 314 -3.74 1.76 -10.44
N HIS A 315 -4.01 2.99 -10.87
CA HIS A 315 -3.30 4.20 -10.43
C HIS A 315 -4.18 5.05 -9.50
N GLY A 316 -3.57 5.83 -8.60
CA GLY A 316 -4.24 6.44 -7.44
C GLY A 316 -5.42 7.37 -7.71
N ALA A 317 -5.57 7.88 -8.93
CA ALA A 317 -6.65 8.80 -9.33
C ALA A 317 -7.80 8.09 -10.07
N ALA A 318 -7.80 6.77 -10.15
CA ALA A 318 -8.76 6.01 -10.96
C ALA A 318 -10.19 5.96 -10.35
N GLY A 319 -10.35 6.32 -9.08
CA GLY A 319 -11.61 6.15 -8.34
C GLY A 319 -11.92 4.70 -7.96
N HIS A 320 -11.06 3.75 -8.34
CA HIS A 320 -11.21 2.32 -8.07
C HIS A 320 -9.85 1.64 -7.84
N ILE A 321 -9.87 0.53 -7.10
CA ILE A 321 -8.73 -0.35 -6.92
C ILE A 321 -8.89 -1.59 -7.77
N ASP A 322 -7.92 -1.84 -8.64
CA ASP A 322 -7.84 -3.07 -9.43
C ASP A 322 -6.91 -4.10 -8.76
N LEU A 323 -7.30 -5.37 -8.78
CA LEU A 323 -6.52 -6.50 -8.27
C LEU A 323 -6.25 -7.51 -9.38
N CYS A 324 -5.06 -8.12 -9.39
CA CYS A 324 -4.77 -9.32 -10.17
C CYS A 324 -4.59 -10.52 -9.23
N VAL A 325 -5.57 -11.42 -9.20
CA VAL A 325 -5.63 -12.50 -8.20
C VAL A 325 -5.63 -13.86 -8.89
N ARG A 326 -4.67 -14.73 -8.53
CA ARG A 326 -4.66 -16.14 -8.93
C ARG A 326 -5.44 -16.95 -7.90
N GLU A 327 -6.43 -17.69 -8.35
CA GLU A 327 -7.22 -18.58 -7.50
C GLU A 327 -6.28 -19.60 -6.79
N VAL A 328 -6.56 -19.86 -5.52
CA VAL A 328 -5.92 -20.95 -4.79
C VAL A 328 -6.97 -22.04 -4.66
N ASP A 329 -6.84 -23.09 -5.47
CA ASP A 329 -7.73 -24.24 -5.48
C ASP A 329 -6.92 -25.49 -5.87
N TYR A 330 -6.94 -26.51 -5.02
CA TYR A 330 -6.27 -27.79 -5.25
C TYR A 330 -6.93 -28.90 -4.44
N GLU A 331 -6.58 -30.14 -4.74
CA GLU A 331 -7.00 -31.31 -3.98
C GLU A 331 -5.83 -31.85 -3.14
N ARG A 332 -6.11 -32.22 -1.90
CA ARG A 332 -5.18 -32.90 -0.99
C ARG A 332 -5.94 -33.96 -0.20
N LYS A 333 -5.42 -35.19 -0.18
CA LYS A 333 -6.01 -36.33 0.53
C LYS A 333 -7.53 -36.52 0.27
N GLY A 334 -7.95 -36.35 -0.99
CA GLY A 334 -9.35 -36.51 -1.40
C GLY A 334 -10.29 -35.38 -0.95
N ARG A 335 -9.77 -34.28 -0.40
CA ARG A 335 -10.53 -33.07 -0.08
C ARG A 335 -10.03 -31.91 -0.92
N ARG A 336 -10.96 -31.05 -1.35
CA ARG A 336 -10.65 -29.83 -2.09
C ARG A 336 -10.38 -28.68 -1.10
N HIS A 337 -9.32 -27.93 -1.34
CA HIS A 337 -8.85 -26.83 -0.51
C HIS A 337 -8.86 -25.55 -1.30
N ARG A 338 -9.38 -24.48 -0.70
CA ARG A 338 -9.51 -23.16 -1.35
C ARG A 338 -8.87 -22.06 -0.52
N GLY A 339 -8.27 -21.07 -1.16
CA GLY A 339 -7.72 -19.87 -0.50
C GLY A 339 -8.81 -19.10 0.22
N THR A 340 -8.59 -18.70 1.48
CA THR A 340 -9.58 -17.90 2.23
C THR A 340 -9.95 -16.63 1.46
N ALA A 341 -8.96 -15.78 1.18
CA ALA A 341 -9.20 -14.52 0.48
C ALA A 341 -9.51 -14.69 -1.01
N THR A 342 -8.78 -15.57 -1.71
CA THR A 342 -9.03 -15.76 -3.15
C THR A 342 -10.40 -16.38 -3.41
N ARG A 343 -10.86 -17.33 -2.59
CA ARG A 343 -12.23 -17.86 -2.70
C ARG A 343 -13.27 -16.80 -2.37
N PHE A 344 -13.06 -16.05 -1.29
CA PHE A 344 -13.98 -14.98 -0.88
C PHE A 344 -14.15 -13.94 -1.99
N LEU A 345 -13.05 -13.40 -2.51
CA LEU A 345 -13.03 -12.43 -3.62
C LEU A 345 -13.71 -12.94 -4.89
N LEU A 346 -13.64 -14.24 -5.17
CA LEU A 346 -14.18 -14.84 -6.39
C LEU A 346 -15.64 -15.33 -6.27
N THR A 347 -16.22 -15.34 -5.07
CA THR A 347 -17.58 -15.89 -4.86
C THR A 347 -18.53 -15.02 -4.05
N HIS A 348 -18.05 -14.03 -3.32
CA HIS A 348 -18.93 -13.02 -2.69
C HIS A 348 -19.20 -11.87 -3.65
N GLU A 349 -20.39 -11.29 -3.61
CA GLU A 349 -20.74 -10.12 -4.43
C GLU A 349 -20.33 -8.78 -3.78
N GLY A 350 -19.77 -8.82 -2.57
CA GLY A 350 -19.36 -7.67 -1.79
C GLY A 350 -20.47 -7.11 -0.88
N PRO A 351 -20.23 -5.96 -0.22
CA PRO A 351 -19.00 -5.18 -0.30
C PRO A 351 -17.80 -5.90 0.34
N PHE A 352 -16.60 -5.54 -0.10
CA PHE A 352 -15.34 -6.05 0.41
C PHE A 352 -14.72 -5.03 1.38
N ARG A 353 -14.40 -5.49 2.60
CA ARG A 353 -13.74 -4.66 3.60
C ARG A 353 -12.26 -4.53 3.28
N ILE A 354 -11.83 -3.34 2.91
CA ILE A 354 -10.47 -3.04 2.44
C ILE A 354 -9.84 -1.81 3.10
N TYR A 355 -8.51 -1.75 3.09
CA TYR A 355 -7.73 -0.54 3.35
C TYR A 355 -6.38 -0.59 2.63
N CYS A 356 -5.78 0.56 2.35
CA CYS A 356 -4.47 0.63 1.68
C CYS A 356 -3.33 0.90 2.67
N ARG A 357 -2.12 0.51 2.28
CA ARG A 357 -0.88 0.98 2.89
C ARG A 357 0.10 1.38 1.79
N SER A 358 0.81 2.48 2.06
CA SER A 358 1.86 2.98 1.19
C SER A 358 3.00 1.96 1.07
N ASN A 359 3.49 1.75 -0.15
CA ASN A 359 4.68 0.98 -0.45
C ASN A 359 5.70 1.87 -1.20
N PRO A 360 6.35 2.81 -0.51
CA PRO A 360 7.20 3.82 -1.15
C PRO A 360 8.38 3.21 -1.91
N GLY A 361 8.82 2.01 -1.53
CA GLY A 361 9.86 1.26 -2.22
C GLY A 361 9.48 0.81 -3.63
N PHE A 362 8.19 0.90 -4.00
CA PHE A 362 7.66 0.41 -5.28
C PHE A 362 6.92 1.48 -6.11
N HIS A 363 7.00 2.76 -5.73
CA HIS A 363 6.49 3.85 -6.57
C HIS A 363 7.41 4.10 -7.77
N LEU A 364 6.91 4.79 -8.80
CA LEU A 364 7.76 5.30 -9.89
C LEU A 364 8.89 6.18 -9.32
N ALA A 365 10.13 5.76 -9.54
CA ALA A 365 11.35 6.38 -9.07
C ALA A 365 12.16 6.94 -10.25
N GLY A 366 13.07 7.88 -9.96
CA GLY A 366 13.85 8.59 -10.98
C GLY A 366 13.08 9.67 -11.72
N SER A 367 13.77 10.42 -12.59
CA SER A 367 13.14 11.43 -13.45
C SER A 367 12.47 10.79 -14.66
N ALA A 368 11.68 11.57 -15.41
CA ALA A 368 11.06 11.12 -16.66
C ALA A 368 12.09 10.62 -17.71
N ASP A 369 13.33 11.12 -17.66
CA ASP A 369 14.41 10.74 -18.58
C ASP A 369 15.12 9.43 -18.18
N THR A 370 14.90 8.94 -16.97
CA THR A 370 15.58 7.73 -16.47
C THR A 370 14.82 6.50 -16.96
N PRO A 371 15.41 5.50 -17.65
CA PRO A 371 14.63 4.39 -18.18
C PRO A 371 14.05 3.45 -17.10
N LEU A 372 13.05 2.65 -17.46
CA LEU A 372 12.44 1.62 -16.60
C LEU A 372 12.56 0.21 -17.19
N ILE A 373 12.94 -0.75 -16.37
CA ILE A 373 12.83 -2.18 -16.71
C ILE A 373 11.87 -2.82 -15.71
N LEU A 374 10.71 -3.25 -16.19
CA LEU A 374 9.63 -3.84 -15.41
C LEU A 374 9.66 -5.35 -15.63
N ILE A 375 9.74 -6.15 -14.57
CA ILE A 375 9.82 -7.62 -14.66
C ILE A 375 8.74 -8.22 -13.77
N GLY A 376 7.75 -8.87 -14.39
CA GLY A 376 6.61 -9.45 -13.67
C GLY A 376 6.38 -10.89 -14.09
N THR A 377 6.22 -11.79 -13.12
CA THR A 377 5.81 -13.18 -13.39
C THR A 377 4.42 -13.48 -12.84
N GLY A 378 3.54 -14.06 -13.66
CA GLY A 378 2.15 -14.33 -13.33
C GLY A 378 1.44 -13.12 -12.70
N THR A 379 0.87 -13.27 -11.51
CA THR A 379 0.20 -12.15 -10.79
C THR A 379 1.13 -11.00 -10.40
N GLY A 380 2.45 -11.16 -10.55
CA GLY A 380 3.43 -10.08 -10.38
C GLY A 380 3.25 -8.95 -11.39
N ILE A 381 2.44 -9.16 -12.43
CA ILE A 381 2.02 -8.10 -13.33
C ILE A 381 1.17 -7.02 -12.66
N ALA A 382 0.48 -7.30 -11.55
CA ALA A 382 -0.44 -6.36 -10.89
C ALA A 382 0.19 -4.97 -10.66
N PRO A 383 1.22 -4.82 -9.80
CA PRO A 383 1.77 -3.50 -9.52
C PRO A 383 2.39 -2.85 -10.76
N LEU A 384 2.88 -3.64 -11.72
CA LEU A 384 3.42 -3.13 -12.99
C LEU A 384 2.33 -2.53 -13.89
N MET A 385 1.13 -3.12 -13.93
CA MET A 385 -0.04 -2.50 -14.56
C MET A 385 -0.40 -1.18 -13.88
N GLY A 386 -0.33 -1.13 -12.54
CA GLY A 386 -0.53 0.11 -11.79
C GLY A 386 0.42 1.21 -12.26
N LEU A 387 1.73 0.92 -12.36
CA LEU A 387 2.74 1.86 -12.83
C LEU A 387 2.54 2.27 -14.30
N LEU A 388 2.21 1.32 -15.18
CA LEU A 388 1.91 1.60 -16.60
C LEU A 388 0.69 2.50 -16.76
N ARG A 389 -0.38 2.25 -15.98
CA ARG A 389 -1.59 3.08 -15.96
C ARG A 389 -1.33 4.46 -15.35
N GLU A 390 -0.44 4.56 -14.35
CA GLU A 390 0.01 5.86 -13.82
C GLU A 390 0.77 6.66 -14.90
N MET A 391 1.68 6.02 -15.64
CA MET A 391 2.37 6.65 -16.77
C MET A 391 1.38 7.09 -17.85
N GLN A 392 0.43 6.23 -18.24
CA GLN A 392 -0.63 6.54 -19.20
C GLN A 392 -1.46 7.76 -18.76
N ALA A 393 -1.94 7.78 -17.51
CA ALA A 393 -2.76 8.85 -16.97
C ALA A 393 -2.00 10.18 -16.84
N SER A 394 -0.71 10.14 -16.52
CA SER A 394 0.13 11.34 -16.41
C SER A 394 0.51 11.95 -17.77
N GLY A 395 0.48 11.15 -18.85
CA GLY A 395 0.98 11.54 -20.17
C GLY A 395 2.50 11.70 -20.23
N VAL A 396 3.23 11.46 -19.14
CA VAL A 396 4.69 11.57 -19.08
C VAL A 396 5.30 10.36 -19.80
N LYS A 397 5.89 10.60 -20.97
CA LYS A 397 6.60 9.57 -21.71
C LYS A 397 7.92 9.23 -21.04
N ARG A 398 8.23 7.95 -20.99
CA ARG A 398 9.44 7.41 -20.36
C ARG A 398 9.94 6.21 -21.14
N GLU A 399 11.25 6.12 -21.39
CA GLU A 399 11.83 4.91 -21.99
C GLU A 399 11.59 3.73 -21.04
N ASN A 400 10.87 2.70 -21.49
CA ASN A 400 10.57 1.55 -20.65
C ASN A 400 10.45 0.23 -21.43
N CYS A 401 10.62 -0.86 -20.70
CA CYS A 401 10.50 -2.23 -21.20
C CYS A 401 9.83 -3.11 -20.14
N LEU A 402 8.79 -3.85 -20.51
CA LEU A 402 8.16 -4.88 -19.67
C LEU A 402 8.61 -6.27 -20.11
N ILE A 403 9.13 -7.06 -19.17
CA ILE A 403 9.40 -8.48 -19.33
C ILE A 403 8.35 -9.24 -18.51
N PHE A 404 7.37 -9.83 -19.20
CA PHE A 404 6.29 -10.60 -18.58
C PHE A 404 6.51 -12.10 -18.73
N GLY A 405 6.51 -12.84 -17.62
CA GLY A 405 6.70 -14.30 -17.62
C GLY A 405 5.48 -15.07 -17.13
N GLU A 406 5.09 -16.13 -17.84
CA GLU A 406 4.01 -17.03 -17.41
C GLU A 406 4.15 -18.42 -18.06
N LYS A 407 3.19 -19.32 -17.85
CA LYS A 407 3.20 -20.69 -18.38
C LYS A 407 3.00 -20.73 -19.90
N ARG A 408 1.88 -20.22 -20.40
CA ARG A 408 1.48 -20.37 -21.80
C ARG A 408 0.88 -19.11 -22.37
N ARG A 409 1.24 -18.76 -23.60
CA ARG A 409 0.69 -17.57 -24.28
C ARG A 409 -0.82 -17.65 -24.45
N ALA A 410 -1.31 -18.78 -24.97
CA ALA A 410 -2.72 -18.93 -25.33
C ALA A 410 -3.68 -18.98 -24.13
N GLU A 411 -3.18 -19.34 -22.94
CA GLU A 411 -4.03 -19.58 -21.76
C GLU A 411 -3.83 -18.56 -20.65
N ASP A 412 -2.63 -18.00 -20.52
CA ASP A 412 -2.20 -17.28 -19.32
C ASP A 412 -1.56 -15.91 -19.62
N PHE A 413 -1.69 -15.38 -20.84
CA PHE A 413 -1.18 -14.03 -21.13
C PHE A 413 -2.05 -12.95 -20.49
N LEU A 414 -1.82 -12.71 -19.21
CA LEU A 414 -2.58 -11.77 -18.39
C LEU A 414 -2.50 -10.36 -18.99
N TYR A 415 -3.65 -9.70 -19.13
CA TYR A 415 -3.77 -8.35 -19.68
C TYR A 415 -3.23 -8.17 -21.11
N GLN A 416 -3.14 -9.23 -21.92
CA GLN A 416 -2.59 -9.16 -23.28
C GLN A 416 -3.12 -7.97 -24.09
N GLU A 417 -4.44 -7.86 -24.26
CA GLU A 417 -5.07 -6.82 -25.07
C GLU A 417 -4.73 -5.40 -24.56
N GLU A 418 -4.70 -5.22 -23.24
CA GLU A 418 -4.39 -3.94 -22.61
C GLU A 418 -2.90 -3.58 -22.77
N LEU A 419 -2.00 -4.54 -22.59
CA LEU A 419 -0.55 -4.33 -22.79
C LEU A 419 -0.24 -3.97 -24.24
N GLU A 420 -0.85 -4.67 -25.20
CA GLU A 420 -0.68 -4.41 -26.63
C GLU A 420 -1.23 -3.01 -27.00
N ALA A 421 -2.36 -2.59 -26.42
CA ALA A 421 -2.91 -1.25 -26.62
C ALA A 421 -2.01 -0.15 -26.03
N ILE A 422 -1.55 -0.31 -24.78
CA ILE A 422 -0.64 0.64 -24.10
C ILE A 422 0.70 0.74 -24.87
N GLN A 423 1.16 -0.35 -25.50
CA GLN A 423 2.33 -0.33 -26.37
C GLN A 423 2.08 0.45 -27.67
N GLN A 424 0.93 0.24 -28.31
CA GLN A 424 0.56 0.97 -29.53
C GLN A 424 0.41 2.49 -29.29
N GLU A 425 -0.08 2.88 -28.12
CA GLU A 425 -0.15 4.28 -27.68
C GLU A 425 1.23 4.90 -27.37
N GLY A 426 2.27 4.07 -27.30
CA GLY A 426 3.64 4.49 -26.98
C GLY A 426 3.88 4.79 -25.50
N VAL A 427 2.99 4.31 -24.62
CA VAL A 427 3.20 4.35 -23.16
C VAL A 427 4.13 3.23 -22.74
N LEU A 428 3.92 2.01 -23.25
CA LEU A 428 4.85 0.89 -23.10
C LEU A 428 5.82 0.90 -24.29
N GLY A 429 7.13 1.02 -24.03
CA GLY A 429 8.11 1.07 -25.11
C GLY A 429 8.30 -0.29 -25.78
N GLU A 430 8.45 -1.34 -24.98
CA GLU A 430 8.66 -2.69 -25.47
C GLU A 430 8.04 -3.72 -24.52
N LEU A 431 7.39 -4.73 -25.11
CA LEU A 431 6.81 -5.87 -24.42
C LEU A 431 7.57 -7.14 -24.80
N ILE A 432 8.32 -7.69 -23.85
CA ILE A 432 9.04 -8.95 -23.96
C ILE A 432 8.27 -10.01 -23.15
N THR A 433 8.00 -11.16 -23.75
CA THR A 433 7.23 -12.23 -23.10
C THR A 433 8.04 -13.50 -22.94
N ALA A 434 7.95 -14.14 -21.77
CA ALA A 434 8.59 -15.41 -21.48
C ALA A 434 7.58 -16.50 -21.09
N PHE A 435 7.26 -17.40 -22.01
CA PHE A 435 6.30 -18.49 -21.79
C PHE A 435 7.00 -19.84 -21.55
N SER A 436 7.00 -20.28 -20.29
CA SER A 436 7.79 -21.43 -19.84
C SER A 436 7.34 -22.80 -20.36
N ARG A 437 6.19 -22.89 -21.04
CA ARG A 437 5.58 -24.15 -21.50
C ARG A 437 5.12 -24.14 -22.96
N ASP A 438 5.45 -23.11 -23.74
CA ASP A 438 5.07 -23.05 -25.16
C ASP A 438 6.09 -23.77 -26.08
N GLY A 439 7.34 -23.90 -25.63
CA GLY A 439 8.41 -24.59 -26.35
C GLY A 439 8.79 -25.95 -25.73
N ALA A 440 9.70 -26.65 -26.42
CA ALA A 440 10.30 -27.89 -25.90
C ALA A 440 11.18 -27.62 -24.67
N GLU A 441 11.86 -26.46 -24.65
CA GLU A 441 12.67 -26.01 -23.53
C GLU A 441 11.93 -24.96 -22.70
N LYS A 442 12.24 -24.92 -21.39
CA LYS A 442 11.66 -23.94 -20.48
C LYS A 442 12.26 -22.56 -20.77
N TYR A 443 11.39 -21.60 -21.06
CA TYR A 443 11.77 -20.21 -21.31
C TYR A 443 11.26 -19.29 -20.19
N TYR A 444 12.17 -18.71 -19.42
CA TYR A 444 11.87 -17.86 -18.27
C TYR A 444 12.40 -16.43 -18.48
N VAL A 445 12.05 -15.51 -17.57
CA VAL A 445 12.43 -14.10 -17.68
C VAL A 445 13.95 -13.87 -17.73
N GLN A 446 14.76 -14.71 -17.08
CA GLN A 446 16.22 -14.64 -17.19
C GLN A 446 16.74 -15.01 -18.58
N ASN A 447 16.04 -15.89 -19.31
CA ASN A 447 16.36 -16.19 -20.69
C ASN A 447 16.03 -14.98 -21.58
N ALA A 448 14.86 -14.38 -21.37
CA ALA A 448 14.46 -13.15 -22.05
C ALA A 448 15.43 -11.99 -21.80
N ILE A 449 15.95 -11.83 -20.59
CA ILE A 449 16.99 -10.82 -20.30
C ILE A 449 18.26 -11.07 -21.14
N ALA A 450 18.68 -12.33 -21.27
CA ALA A 450 19.87 -12.69 -22.05
C ALA A 450 19.67 -12.46 -23.55
N ASP A 451 18.53 -12.88 -24.10
CA ASP A 451 18.24 -12.77 -25.54
C ASP A 451 18.04 -11.33 -25.99
N HIS A 452 17.55 -10.45 -25.11
CA HIS A 452 17.31 -9.04 -25.39
C HIS A 452 18.44 -8.12 -24.86
N ALA A 453 19.66 -8.64 -24.79
CA ALA A 453 20.83 -7.94 -24.28
C ALA A 453 21.10 -6.59 -24.96
N GLU A 454 20.97 -6.51 -26.29
CA GLU A 454 21.21 -5.29 -27.07
C GLU A 454 20.25 -4.15 -26.68
N ARG A 455 19.03 -4.51 -26.25
CA ARG A 455 18.04 -3.55 -25.77
C ARG A 455 18.28 -3.12 -24.33
N LEU A 456 18.59 -4.08 -23.45
CA LEU A 456 18.61 -3.86 -22.00
C LEU A 456 19.92 -3.23 -21.51
N ARG A 457 21.07 -3.55 -22.11
CA ARG A 457 22.38 -2.98 -21.71
C ARG A 457 22.39 -1.45 -21.74
N PRO A 458 21.98 -0.78 -22.84
CA PRO A 458 21.99 0.68 -22.88
C PRO A 458 21.06 1.31 -21.85
N MET A 459 19.91 0.68 -21.54
CA MET A 459 19.00 1.17 -20.51
C MET A 459 19.67 1.11 -19.13
N LEU A 460 20.30 0.00 -18.78
CA LEU A 460 21.01 -0.17 -17.51
C LEU A 460 22.16 0.84 -17.37
N GLU A 461 22.93 1.06 -18.44
CA GLU A 461 23.98 2.08 -18.50
C GLU A 461 23.44 3.50 -18.37
N LYS A 462 22.25 3.80 -18.90
CA LYS A 462 21.56 5.09 -18.68
C LYS A 462 21.03 5.28 -17.25
N GLY A 463 21.22 4.31 -16.36
CA GLY A 463 20.77 4.42 -14.98
C GLY A 463 19.35 3.89 -14.75
N ALA A 464 18.86 2.96 -15.58
CA ALA A 464 17.51 2.43 -15.44
C ALA A 464 17.18 1.95 -14.02
N HIS A 465 15.93 2.20 -13.61
CA HIS A 465 15.34 1.57 -12.43
C HIS A 465 14.70 0.24 -12.82
N VAL A 466 14.92 -0.78 -12.00
CA VAL A 466 14.45 -2.15 -12.22
C VAL A 466 13.39 -2.50 -11.17
N TYR A 467 12.21 -2.89 -11.65
CA TYR A 467 11.08 -3.32 -10.82
C TYR A 467 10.88 -4.82 -11.01
N VAL A 468 10.91 -5.60 -9.93
CA VAL A 468 10.77 -7.07 -9.98
C VAL A 468 9.62 -7.53 -9.10
N CYS A 469 8.67 -8.24 -9.72
CA CYS A 469 7.44 -8.70 -9.10
C CYS A 469 7.15 -10.17 -9.36
N GLY A 470 6.76 -10.90 -8.33
CA GLY A 470 6.34 -12.29 -8.45
C GLY A 470 6.75 -13.15 -7.26
N ASN A 471 6.95 -14.43 -7.53
CA ASN A 471 7.28 -15.42 -6.51
C ASN A 471 8.68 -15.20 -5.94
N LYS A 472 8.77 -15.00 -4.62
CA LYS A 472 10.04 -14.71 -3.93
C LYS A 472 11.07 -15.84 -3.93
N ALA A 473 10.66 -17.08 -4.17
CA ALA A 473 11.53 -18.24 -3.95
C ALA A 473 12.79 -18.22 -4.81
N HIS A 474 12.69 -17.77 -6.07
CA HIS A 474 13.79 -17.86 -7.04
C HIS A 474 13.89 -16.66 -8.00
N LEU A 475 12.89 -15.77 -8.04
CA LEU A 475 12.82 -14.75 -9.09
C LEU A 475 13.93 -13.70 -8.97
N GLU A 476 14.14 -13.14 -7.77
CA GLU A 476 15.17 -12.12 -7.55
C GLU A 476 16.55 -12.65 -7.91
N GLU A 477 16.90 -13.85 -7.42
CA GLU A 477 18.21 -14.46 -7.66
C GLU A 477 18.44 -14.71 -9.16
N ALA A 478 17.44 -15.24 -9.87
CA ALA A 478 17.53 -15.49 -11.30
C ALA A 478 17.71 -14.19 -12.11
N VAL A 479 16.97 -13.14 -11.77
CA VAL A 479 17.08 -11.82 -12.42
C VAL A 479 18.42 -11.15 -12.09
N ALA A 480 18.85 -11.20 -10.83
CA ALA A 480 20.14 -10.67 -10.39
C ALA A 480 21.30 -11.33 -11.15
N GLN A 481 21.30 -12.65 -11.25
CA GLN A 481 22.32 -13.39 -12.00
C GLN A 481 22.30 -13.07 -13.50
N ALA A 482 21.12 -12.92 -14.09
CA ALA A 482 20.98 -12.52 -15.49
C ALA A 482 21.58 -11.13 -15.74
N PHE A 483 21.28 -10.14 -14.88
CA PHE A 483 21.85 -8.80 -15.01
C PHE A 483 23.34 -8.74 -14.70
N ASP A 484 23.83 -9.51 -13.75
CA ASP A 484 25.27 -9.62 -13.47
C ASP A 484 26.02 -10.20 -14.68
N THR A 485 25.46 -11.23 -15.31
CA THR A 485 26.03 -11.82 -16.53
C THR A 485 25.96 -10.85 -17.70
N LEU A 486 24.83 -10.15 -17.84
CA LEU A 486 24.65 -9.12 -18.85
C LEU A 486 25.73 -8.04 -18.68
N MET A 487 25.87 -7.44 -17.50
CA MET A 487 26.73 -6.27 -17.30
C MET A 487 28.18 -6.59 -16.91
N ALA A 488 28.62 -7.84 -17.01
CA ALA A 488 29.94 -8.31 -16.55
C ALA A 488 31.15 -7.53 -17.13
N ASN A 489 31.04 -7.03 -18.36
CA ASN A 489 32.12 -6.32 -19.07
C ASN A 489 31.89 -4.80 -19.17
N SER A 490 30.97 -4.24 -18.37
CA SER A 490 30.68 -2.80 -18.40
C SER A 490 31.79 -1.99 -17.73
N ASP A 491 32.29 -0.95 -18.40
CA ASP A 491 33.30 -0.03 -17.85
C ASP A 491 32.84 0.72 -16.59
N ARG A 492 31.52 0.77 -16.35
CA ARG A 492 30.91 1.38 -15.15
C ARG A 492 30.86 0.44 -13.94
N LEU A 493 31.18 -0.85 -14.10
CA LEU A 493 31.16 -1.81 -13.01
C LEU A 493 32.49 -1.74 -12.24
N PRO A 494 32.47 -1.43 -10.92
CA PRO A 494 33.70 -1.45 -10.13
C PRO A 494 34.34 -2.84 -10.09
N ALA A 495 35.67 -2.88 -9.98
CA ALA A 495 36.41 -4.14 -9.90
C ALA A 495 35.92 -5.02 -8.73
N ASN A 496 35.68 -6.30 -9.00
CA ASN A 496 35.14 -7.29 -8.06
C ASN A 496 33.72 -7.00 -7.52
N ASP A 497 32.95 -6.14 -8.18
CA ASP A 497 31.55 -5.88 -7.83
C ASP A 497 30.58 -6.67 -8.73
N ARG A 498 29.30 -6.69 -8.34
CA ARG A 498 28.19 -7.24 -9.13
C ARG A 498 27.25 -6.12 -9.51
N TRP A 499 26.77 -6.12 -10.75
CA TRP A 499 25.90 -5.04 -11.25
C TRP A 499 24.61 -4.92 -10.43
N TRP A 500 24.02 -6.05 -10.06
CA TRP A 500 22.84 -6.08 -9.19
C TRP A 500 23.09 -5.39 -7.84
N LYS A 501 24.23 -5.68 -7.21
CA LYS A 501 24.64 -5.06 -5.93
C LYS A 501 24.86 -3.56 -6.07
N LEU A 502 25.48 -3.12 -7.17
CA LEU A 502 25.65 -1.70 -7.48
C LEU A 502 24.28 -0.99 -7.57
N MET A 503 23.35 -1.54 -8.36
CA MET A 503 22.01 -0.96 -8.50
C MET A 503 21.25 -0.89 -7.17
N GLN A 504 21.37 -1.91 -6.31
CA GLN A 504 20.76 -1.90 -4.97
C GLN A 504 21.29 -0.75 -4.11
N ARG A 505 22.62 -0.52 -4.09
CA ARG A 505 23.22 0.60 -3.33
C ARG A 505 22.77 1.96 -3.84
N GLU A 506 22.50 2.07 -5.14
CA GLU A 506 22.05 3.30 -5.77
C GLU A 506 20.52 3.49 -5.71
N GLY A 507 19.79 2.58 -5.06
CA GLY A 507 18.33 2.66 -4.96
C GLY A 507 17.60 2.46 -6.28
N ARG A 508 18.22 1.74 -7.23
CA ARG A 508 17.67 1.46 -8.57
C ARG A 508 16.95 0.12 -8.68
N VAL A 509 16.83 -0.63 -7.59
CA VAL A 509 16.15 -1.93 -7.54
C VAL A 509 14.93 -1.83 -6.64
N HIS A 510 13.76 -2.18 -7.17
CA HIS A 510 12.47 -2.14 -6.51
C HIS A 510 11.86 -3.53 -6.54
N LEU A 511 11.55 -4.09 -5.36
CA LEU A 511 11.10 -5.48 -5.23
C LEU A 511 9.71 -5.52 -4.60
N GLU A 512 8.79 -6.24 -5.24
CA GLU A 512 7.47 -6.59 -4.70
C GLU A 512 7.27 -8.10 -4.87
N LEU A 513 7.83 -8.86 -3.93
CA LEU A 513 7.91 -10.32 -3.99
C LEU A 513 7.11 -10.96 -2.85
N TYR A 514 6.40 -12.04 -3.16
CA TYR A 514 5.48 -12.72 -2.23
C TYR A 514 5.75 -14.21 -2.05
#